data_AF-A0A1E8GPX8-F1
#
_entry.id   AF-A0A1E8GPX8-F1
#
_cell.length_a   1.000
_cell.length_b   1.000
_cell.length_c   1.000
_cell.angle_alpha   90.00
_cell.angle_beta   90.00
_cell.angle_gamma   90.00
#
_symmetry.space_group_name_H-M   'P 1'
#
loop_
_entity.id
_entity.type
_entity.pdbx_description
1 polymer ?
#
loop_
_entity_poly.entity_id
_entity_poly.type
_entity_poly.pdbx_seq_one_letter_code
_entity_poly.pdbx_strand_id
1 'polypeptide(L)'
;MIVSLLAFRLYIYELSMRIMPRFVTDNDLWINLLIIIAFAFLLYAIIKVILLRYIPKWTIIILYIFYFMFLFYALFLKNIGVRGFDLDPFNTLTYIKYGEIVSILNIFMLVPLGFIVKLNCKNLLLVTLSITAVEICQYVFSLGIFDTGDIITNVLGYIIGALIAISPLGKKVKSYIK
;
A
#
# COMPACT_ATOMS: atom_id res chain seq x y z
N MET A 1 22.62 14.76 15.11
CA MET A 1 21.17 15.03 14.94
C MET A 1 20.85 15.65 13.57
N ILE A 2 21.53 16.71 13.13
CA ILE A 2 21.28 17.33 11.82
C ILE A 2 21.69 16.41 10.66
N VAL A 3 22.86 15.77 10.73
CA VAL A 3 23.34 14.82 9.72
C VAL A 3 22.42 13.60 9.57
N SER A 4 21.88 13.09 10.69
CA SER A 4 20.92 11.97 10.67
C SER A 4 19.57 12.35 10.08
N LEU A 5 19.10 13.58 10.32
CA LEU A 5 17.88 14.11 9.70
C LEU A 5 18.06 14.34 8.19
N LEU A 6 19.24 14.81 7.77
CA LEU A 6 19.57 14.98 6.35
C LEU A 6 19.65 13.63 5.62
N ALA A 7 20.31 12.64 6.23
CA ALA A 7 20.40 11.29 5.68
C ALA A 7 19.02 10.61 5.61
N PHE A 8 18.19 10.77 6.64
CA PHE A 8 16.81 10.28 6.63
C PHE A 8 15.96 10.96 5.54
N ARG A 9 16.08 12.28 5.39
CA ARG A 9 15.41 13.05 4.32
C ARG A 9 15.83 12.55 2.94
N LEU A 10 17.14 12.38 2.70
CA LEU A 10 17.67 11.90 1.42
C LEU A 10 17.19 10.48 1.10
N TYR A 11 17.18 9.59 2.10
CA TYR A 11 16.71 8.22 1.93
C TYR A 11 15.21 8.14 1.64
N ILE A 12 14.39 8.88 2.39
CA ILE A 12 12.94 8.95 2.16
C ILE A 12 12.65 9.61 0.82
N TYR A 13 13.43 10.61 0.41
CA TYR A 13 13.31 11.26 -0.89
C TYR A 13 13.59 10.27 -2.04
N GLU A 14 14.72 9.55 -1.99
CA GLU A 14 15.06 8.51 -2.97
C GLU A 14 13.99 7.40 -3.04
N LEU A 15 13.52 6.94 -1.89
CA LEU A 15 12.45 5.95 -1.83
C LEU A 15 11.15 6.52 -2.43
N SER A 16 10.81 7.78 -2.13
CA SER A 16 9.62 8.44 -2.67
C SER A 16 9.72 8.66 -4.17
N MET A 17 10.89 9.01 -4.72
CA MET A 17 11.13 9.16 -6.16
C MET A 17 10.97 7.83 -6.90
N ARG A 18 11.41 6.73 -6.30
CA ARG A 18 11.26 5.38 -6.87
C ARG A 18 9.81 4.88 -6.84
N ILE A 19 9.02 5.32 -5.87
CA ILE A 19 7.61 4.92 -5.71
C ILE A 19 6.67 5.88 -6.45
N MET A 20 7.04 7.17 -6.56
CA MET A 20 6.20 8.27 -7.05
C MET A 20 7.01 9.28 -7.89
N PRO A 21 7.55 8.86 -9.05
CA PRO A 21 8.47 9.69 -9.85
C PRO A 21 7.84 10.98 -10.41
N ARG A 22 6.50 11.10 -10.43
CA ARG A 22 5.78 12.19 -11.11
C ARG A 22 5.32 13.36 -10.23
N PHE A 23 5.30 13.21 -8.90
CA PHE A 23 4.81 14.25 -7.98
C PHE A 23 5.82 14.65 -6.88
N VAL A 24 6.97 13.99 -6.81
CA VAL A 24 8.11 14.49 -6.05
C VAL A 24 8.85 15.51 -6.94
N THR A 25 8.14 16.55 -7.34
CA THR A 25 8.74 17.75 -7.93
C THR A 25 9.22 18.65 -6.80
N ASP A 26 10.40 19.25 -7.00
CA ASP A 26 11.08 20.11 -6.03
C ASP A 26 10.13 21.14 -5.36
N ASN A 27 10.08 21.10 -4.02
CA ASN A 27 9.44 22.07 -3.10
C ASN A 27 8.03 21.81 -2.52
N ASP A 28 7.48 20.60 -2.55
CA ASP A 28 6.25 20.36 -1.76
C ASP A 28 6.56 20.03 -0.28
N LEU A 29 6.96 21.06 0.48
CA LEU A 29 7.23 21.00 1.93
C LEU A 29 6.09 20.29 2.67
N TRP A 30 4.85 20.55 2.26
CA TRP A 30 3.65 19.99 2.88
C TRP A 30 3.52 18.48 2.70
N ILE A 31 3.81 17.96 1.51
CA ILE A 31 3.80 16.51 1.25
C ILE A 31 4.89 15.82 2.07
N ASN A 32 6.09 16.42 2.12
CA ASN A 32 7.20 15.90 2.93
C ASN A 32 6.86 15.88 4.43
N LEU A 33 6.26 16.94 4.96
CA LEU A 33 5.81 17.01 6.35
C LEU A 33 4.73 15.96 6.64
N LEU A 34 3.77 15.78 5.72
CA LEU A 34 2.70 14.79 5.87
C LEU A 34 3.26 13.36 5.89
N ILE A 35 4.22 13.04 5.03
CA ILE A 35 4.92 11.75 5.02
C ILE A 35 5.66 11.54 6.35
N ILE A 36 6.42 12.53 6.83
CA ILE A 36 7.15 12.44 8.10
C ILE A 36 6.19 12.20 9.28
N ILE A 37 5.07 12.94 9.34
CA ILE A 37 4.05 12.78 10.37
C ILE A 37 3.43 11.38 10.31
N ALA A 38 3.10 10.89 9.11
CA ALA A 38 2.55 9.54 8.92
C ALA A 38 3.54 8.46 9.38
N PHE A 39 4.82 8.57 9.03
CA PHE A 39 5.87 7.66 9.48
C PHE A 39 6.08 7.73 11.00
N ALA A 40 6.12 8.92 11.58
CA ALA A 40 6.25 9.10 13.03
C ALA A 40 5.06 8.48 13.78
N PHE A 41 3.84 8.65 13.27
CA PHE A 41 2.65 8.03 13.84
C PHE A 41 2.66 6.50 13.71
N LEU A 42 3.13 5.97 12.58
CA LEU A 42 3.28 4.53 12.36
C LEU A 42 4.33 3.93 13.32
N LEU A 43 5.46 4.60 13.50
CA LEU A 43 6.48 4.21 14.48
C LEU A 43 5.93 4.25 15.91
N TYR A 44 5.20 5.31 16.27
CA TYR A 44 4.51 5.41 17.57
C TYR A 44 3.56 4.24 17.80
N ALA A 45 2.76 3.87 16.79
CA ALA A 45 1.85 2.73 16.89
C ALA A 45 2.61 1.41 17.09
N ILE A 46 3.69 1.18 16.33
CA ILE A 46 4.55 0.00 16.47
C ILE A 46 5.16 -0.06 17.89
N ILE A 47 5.71 1.05 18.38
CA ILE A 47 6.31 1.11 19.73
C ILE A 47 5.26 0.80 20.80
N LYS A 48 4.04 1.34 20.70
CA LYS A 48 2.94 1.02 21.62
C LYS A 48 2.58 -0.47 21.58
N VAL A 49 2.53 -1.07 20.40
CA VAL A 49 2.26 -2.51 20.24
C VAL A 49 3.35 -3.34 20.93
N ILE A 50 4.62 -3.00 20.71
CA ILE A 50 5.78 -3.74 21.25
C ILE A 50 5.87 -3.59 22.77
N LEU A 51 5.83 -2.35 23.28
CA LEU A 51 6.09 -2.04 24.68
C LEU A 51 4.85 -2.21 25.57
N LEU A 52 3.71 -1.71 25.12
CA LEU A 52 2.50 -1.64 25.95
C LEU A 52 1.48 -2.73 25.63
N ARG A 53 1.66 -3.46 24.52
CA ARG A 53 0.72 -4.51 24.04
C ARG A 53 -0.73 -4.01 24.04
N TYR A 54 -0.89 -2.75 23.68
CA TYR A 54 -2.13 -2.00 23.75
C TYR A 54 -2.25 -1.09 22.54
N ILE A 55 -3.40 -1.16 21.87
CA ILE A 55 -3.74 -0.34 20.72
C ILE A 55 -5.15 0.22 20.93
N PRO A 56 -5.32 1.53 21.10
CA PRO A 56 -6.66 2.09 21.20
C PRO A 56 -7.35 2.01 19.83
N LYS A 57 -8.65 1.73 19.81
CA LYS A 57 -9.45 1.67 18.57
C LYS A 57 -9.26 2.89 17.65
N TRP A 58 -9.18 4.09 18.23
CA TRP A 58 -8.95 5.33 17.47
C TRP A 58 -7.64 5.31 16.67
N THR A 59 -6.57 4.69 17.19
CA THR A 59 -5.31 4.53 16.43
C THR A 59 -5.52 3.66 15.20
N ILE A 60 -6.27 2.56 15.32
CA ILE A 60 -6.59 1.70 14.18
C ILE A 60 -7.42 2.45 13.14
N ILE A 61 -8.42 3.23 13.57
CA ILE A 61 -9.26 4.04 12.67
C ILE A 61 -8.39 5.03 11.88
N ILE A 62 -7.52 5.77 12.57
CA ILE A 62 -6.61 6.74 11.92
C ILE A 62 -5.68 6.04 10.92
N LEU A 63 -5.11 4.88 11.28
CA LEU A 63 -4.27 4.09 10.37
C LEU A 63 -5.03 3.66 9.13
N TYR A 64 -6.29 3.22 9.26
CA TYR A 64 -7.09 2.84 8.10
C TYR A 64 -7.50 4.04 7.23
N ILE A 65 -7.74 5.22 7.81
CA ILE A 65 -7.98 6.44 7.03
C ILE A 65 -6.76 6.76 6.16
N PHE A 66 -5.57 6.83 6.77
CA PHE A 66 -4.34 7.07 6.01
C PHE A 66 -4.09 5.98 4.96
N TYR A 67 -4.34 4.72 5.31
CA TYR A 67 -4.25 3.60 4.39
C TYR A 67 -5.15 3.76 3.17
N PHE A 68 -6.45 4.04 3.35
CA PHE A 68 -7.38 4.19 2.23
C PHE A 68 -7.07 5.43 1.37
N MET A 69 -6.62 6.53 1.99
CA MET A 69 -6.13 7.69 1.24
C MET A 69 -4.91 7.34 0.37
N PHE A 70 -3.93 6.64 0.95
CA PHE A 70 -2.74 6.20 0.22
C PHE A 70 -3.09 5.19 -0.88
N LEU A 71 -3.95 4.22 -0.59
CA LEU A 71 -4.44 3.23 -1.54
C LEU A 71 -5.12 3.89 -2.74
N PHE A 72 -6.03 4.85 -2.49
CA PHE A 72 -6.68 5.61 -3.55
C PHE A 72 -5.65 6.37 -4.40
N TYR A 73 -4.72 7.09 -3.76
CA TYR A 73 -3.68 7.82 -4.48
C TYR A 73 -2.83 6.89 -5.36
N ALA A 74 -2.31 5.80 -4.80
CA ALA A 74 -1.40 4.93 -5.54
C ALA A 74 -2.12 4.06 -6.58
N LEU A 75 -3.43 3.85 -6.49
CA LEU A 75 -4.21 3.22 -7.56
C LEU A 75 -4.61 4.19 -8.68
N PHE A 76 -4.95 5.44 -8.37
CA PHE A 76 -5.54 6.35 -9.37
C PHE A 76 -4.66 7.53 -9.77
N LEU A 77 -3.75 7.97 -8.92
CA LEU A 77 -3.04 9.23 -9.12
C LEU A 77 -1.56 9.03 -9.48
N LYS A 78 -0.98 7.83 -9.29
CA LYS A 78 0.45 7.57 -9.57
C LYS A 78 0.84 7.76 -11.04
N ASN A 79 -0.04 7.43 -11.99
CA ASN A 79 0.27 7.33 -13.42
C ASN A 79 -0.65 8.20 -14.31
N ILE A 80 -1.16 9.33 -13.78
CA ILE A 80 -2.03 10.25 -14.53
C ILE A 80 -1.39 10.63 -15.87
N GLY A 81 -2.14 10.47 -16.96
CA GLY A 81 -1.69 10.75 -18.33
C GLY A 81 -0.98 9.59 -19.01
N VAL A 82 -0.86 8.42 -18.36
CA VAL A 82 -0.37 7.18 -18.97
C VAL A 82 -1.56 6.26 -19.26
N ARG A 83 -1.52 5.59 -20.42
CA ARG A 83 -2.54 4.63 -20.83
C ARG A 83 -1.93 3.49 -21.62
N GLY A 84 -2.38 2.27 -21.39
CA GLY A 84 -1.94 1.09 -22.12
C GLY A 84 -2.65 -0.18 -21.64
N PHE A 85 -2.26 -1.30 -22.23
CA PHE A 85 -2.64 -2.64 -21.79
C PHE A 85 -1.39 -3.48 -21.61
N ASP A 86 -1.31 -4.16 -20.47
CA ASP A 86 -0.49 -5.34 -20.30
C ASP A 86 -1.39 -6.52 -19.92
N LEU A 87 -1.49 -7.47 -20.84
CA LEU A 87 -2.36 -8.63 -20.68
C LEU A 87 -1.58 -9.88 -20.29
N ASP A 88 -0.24 -9.83 -20.26
CA ASP A 88 0.57 -10.97 -19.85
C ASP A 88 0.72 -10.99 -18.32
N PRO A 89 -0.02 -11.88 -17.62
CA PRO A 89 -0.01 -11.93 -16.16
C PRO A 89 1.35 -12.31 -15.57
N PHE A 90 2.25 -12.89 -16.37
CA PHE A 90 3.57 -13.30 -15.93
C PHE A 90 4.63 -12.22 -16.16
N ASN A 91 4.31 -11.16 -16.90
CA ASN A 91 5.25 -10.07 -17.16
C ASN A 91 5.68 -9.37 -15.86
N THR A 92 4.79 -9.34 -14.87
CA THR A 92 5.10 -8.93 -13.49
C THR A 92 6.28 -9.68 -12.85
N LEU A 93 6.44 -10.98 -13.11
CA LEU A 93 7.59 -11.74 -12.59
C LEU A 93 8.89 -11.27 -13.25
N THR A 94 8.82 -10.92 -14.53
CA THR A 94 9.92 -10.33 -15.27
C THR A 94 10.27 -8.96 -14.69
N TYR A 95 9.29 -8.09 -14.45
CA TYR A 95 9.49 -6.78 -13.80
C TYR A 95 10.13 -6.91 -12.41
N ILE A 96 9.65 -7.83 -11.58
CA ILE A 96 10.25 -8.13 -10.26
C ILE A 96 11.71 -8.58 -10.41
N LYS A 97 12.00 -9.45 -11.39
CA LYS A 97 13.37 -9.95 -11.65
C LYS A 97 14.32 -8.83 -12.08
N TYR A 98 13.82 -7.83 -12.82
CA TYR A 98 14.58 -6.64 -13.20
C TYR A 98 14.61 -5.54 -12.12
N GLY A 99 14.04 -5.82 -10.94
CA GLY A 99 14.12 -4.93 -9.78
C GLY A 99 13.04 -3.86 -9.74
N GLU A 100 11.96 -4.00 -10.51
CA GLU A 100 10.81 -3.11 -10.39
C GLU A 100 10.05 -3.39 -9.09
N ILE A 101 10.11 -2.42 -8.17
CA ILE A 101 9.53 -2.54 -6.83
C ILE A 101 8.00 -2.33 -6.88
N VAL A 102 7.46 -1.73 -7.95
CA VAL A 102 6.04 -1.36 -8.08
C VAL A 102 5.12 -2.57 -7.93
N SER A 103 5.43 -3.66 -8.62
CA SER A 103 4.66 -4.91 -8.53
C SER A 103 4.71 -5.56 -7.15
N ILE A 104 5.85 -5.45 -6.45
CA ILE A 104 5.98 -5.89 -5.06
C ILE A 104 5.11 -5.02 -4.14
N LEU A 105 5.09 -3.71 -4.38
CA LEU A 105 4.28 -2.77 -3.59
C LEU A 105 2.79 -3.03 -3.75
N ASN A 106 2.32 -3.39 -4.94
CA ASN A 106 0.92 -3.77 -5.16
C ASN A 106 0.49 -4.93 -4.25
N ILE A 107 1.37 -5.93 -4.01
CA ILE A 107 1.10 -6.98 -3.02
C ILE A 107 0.92 -6.36 -1.62
N PHE A 108 1.84 -5.51 -1.18
CA PHE A 108 1.75 -4.90 0.15
C PHE A 108 0.55 -3.98 0.33
N MET A 109 0.08 -3.35 -0.75
CA MET A 109 -1.01 -2.38 -0.73
C MET A 109 -2.34 -3.00 -0.29
N LEU A 110 -2.59 -4.28 -0.51
CA LEU A 110 -3.87 -4.92 -0.11
C LEU A 110 -3.76 -5.83 1.12
N VAL A 111 -2.57 -5.97 1.71
CA VAL A 111 -2.39 -6.71 2.97
C VAL A 111 -3.30 -6.15 4.09
N PRO A 112 -3.38 -4.82 4.33
CA PRO A 112 -4.26 -4.28 5.38
C PRO A 112 -5.75 -4.56 5.12
N LEU A 113 -6.19 -4.58 3.86
CA LEU A 113 -7.58 -4.91 3.52
C LEU A 113 -7.96 -6.34 3.98
N GLY A 114 -7.03 -7.30 3.87
CA GLY A 114 -7.22 -8.67 4.33
C GLY A 114 -7.46 -8.81 5.85
N PHE A 115 -7.07 -7.82 6.66
CA PHE A 115 -7.38 -7.81 8.09
C PHE A 115 -8.85 -7.46 8.40
N ILE A 116 -9.50 -6.72 7.51
CA ILE A 116 -10.91 -6.31 7.59
C ILE A 116 -11.80 -7.33 6.90
N VAL A 117 -11.46 -7.71 5.67
CA VAL A 117 -12.29 -8.56 4.81
C VAL A 117 -11.86 -10.02 5.01
N LYS A 118 -12.79 -10.85 5.50
CA LYS A 118 -12.51 -12.28 5.76
C LYS A 118 -12.28 -13.03 4.46
N LEU A 119 -11.29 -13.93 4.45
CA LEU A 119 -11.05 -14.84 3.34
C LEU A 119 -12.20 -15.87 3.22
N ASN A 120 -12.95 -15.77 2.13
CA ASN A 120 -13.92 -16.76 1.67
C ASN A 120 -14.16 -16.54 0.17
N CYS A 121 -14.78 -17.50 -0.52
CA CYS A 121 -14.96 -17.41 -1.98
C CYS A 121 -15.74 -16.17 -2.43
N LYS A 122 -16.77 -15.76 -1.68
CA LYS A 122 -17.59 -14.57 -2.02
C LYS A 122 -16.76 -13.29 -1.97
N ASN A 123 -16.00 -13.11 -0.89
CA ASN A 123 -15.15 -11.94 -0.71
C ASN A 123 -13.94 -11.96 -1.63
N LEU A 124 -13.36 -13.12 -1.91
CA LEU A 124 -12.30 -13.27 -2.90
C LEU A 124 -12.80 -12.80 -4.27
N LEU A 125 -13.96 -13.29 -4.70
CA LEU A 125 -14.59 -12.85 -5.95
C LEU A 125 -14.86 -11.33 -5.96
N LEU A 126 -15.43 -10.79 -4.87
CA LEU A 126 -15.72 -9.36 -4.75
C LEU A 126 -14.45 -8.51 -4.86
N VAL A 127 -13.37 -8.91 -4.17
CA VAL A 127 -12.08 -8.21 -4.19
C VAL A 127 -11.47 -8.28 -5.58
N THR A 128 -11.44 -9.45 -6.22
CA THR A 128 -10.95 -9.60 -7.59
C THR A 128 -11.73 -8.70 -8.55
N LEU A 129 -13.07 -8.73 -8.51
CA LEU A 129 -13.90 -7.87 -9.36
C LEU A 129 -13.66 -6.38 -9.09
N SER A 130 -13.46 -5.99 -7.82
CA SER A 130 -13.18 -4.60 -7.45
C SER A 130 -11.83 -4.14 -8.00
N ILE A 131 -10.79 -4.98 -7.91
CA ILE A 131 -9.46 -4.66 -8.46
C ILE A 131 -9.53 -4.60 -9.98
N THR A 132 -10.21 -5.54 -10.64
CA THR A 132 -10.43 -5.47 -12.09
C THR A 132 -11.16 -4.19 -12.49
N ALA A 133 -12.18 -3.76 -11.72
CA ALA A 133 -12.85 -2.49 -11.96
C ALA A 133 -11.92 -1.29 -11.79
N VAL A 134 -11.00 -1.33 -10.82
CA VAL A 134 -9.96 -0.30 -10.65
C VAL A 134 -9.06 -0.23 -11.88
N GLU A 135 -8.54 -1.36 -12.36
CA GLU A 135 -7.70 -1.42 -13.57
C GLU A 135 -8.45 -0.89 -14.81
N ILE A 136 -9.73 -1.24 -14.96
CA ILE A 136 -10.59 -0.70 -16.03
C ILE A 136 -10.69 0.83 -15.92
N CYS A 137 -10.97 1.35 -14.72
CA CYS A 137 -11.01 2.78 -14.46
C CYS A 137 -9.66 3.44 -14.79
N GLN A 138 -8.54 2.81 -14.42
CA GLN A 138 -7.23 3.34 -14.73
C GLN A 138 -7.03 3.52 -16.24
N TYR A 139 -7.40 2.50 -17.02
CA TYR A 139 -7.33 2.60 -18.48
C TYR A 139 -8.31 3.62 -19.08
N VAL A 140 -9.57 3.64 -18.64
CA VAL A 140 -10.61 4.53 -19.19
C VAL A 140 -10.29 5.99 -18.91
N PHE A 141 -9.86 6.30 -17.69
CA PHE A 141 -9.55 7.67 -17.26
C PHE A 141 -8.10 8.08 -17.51
N SER A 142 -7.30 7.25 -18.21
CA SER A 142 -5.88 7.51 -18.50
C SER A 142 -5.06 7.77 -17.23
N LEU A 143 -5.33 6.99 -16.19
CA LEU A 143 -4.67 7.04 -14.90
C LEU A 143 -3.60 5.94 -14.74
N GLY A 144 -3.45 5.07 -15.74
CA GLY A 144 -2.54 3.92 -15.71
C GLY A 144 -2.72 2.96 -16.88
N ILE A 145 -1.91 1.90 -16.84
CA ILE A 145 -1.98 0.76 -17.77
C ILE A 145 -2.91 -0.26 -17.12
N PHE A 146 -3.85 -0.81 -17.88
CA PHE A 146 -4.60 -1.97 -17.42
C PHE A 146 -3.66 -3.17 -17.41
N ASP A 147 -3.29 -3.66 -16.22
CA ASP A 147 -2.30 -4.73 -16.07
C ASP A 147 -2.91 -5.95 -15.35
N THR A 148 -2.96 -7.09 -16.05
CA THR A 148 -3.50 -8.34 -15.50
C THR A 148 -2.64 -8.91 -14.38
N GLY A 149 -1.33 -8.63 -14.40
CA GLY A 149 -0.40 -8.96 -13.34
C GLY A 149 -0.57 -8.09 -12.09
N ASP A 150 -0.97 -6.83 -12.25
CA ASP A 150 -1.38 -5.97 -11.13
C ASP A 150 -2.65 -6.50 -10.46
N ILE A 151 -3.60 -7.08 -11.22
CA ILE A 151 -4.75 -7.79 -10.63
C ILE A 151 -4.28 -8.96 -9.76
N ILE A 152 -3.35 -9.78 -10.27
CA ILE A 152 -2.84 -10.96 -9.55
C ILE A 152 -2.11 -10.55 -8.27
N THR A 153 -1.17 -9.60 -8.36
CA THR A 153 -0.39 -9.15 -7.19
C THR A 153 -1.27 -8.53 -6.12
N ASN A 154 -2.25 -7.71 -6.51
CA ASN A 154 -3.23 -7.14 -5.59
C ASN A 154 -4.09 -8.21 -4.91
N VAL A 155 -4.60 -9.20 -5.66
CA VAL A 155 -5.37 -10.32 -5.08
C VAL A 155 -4.50 -11.16 -4.14
N LEU A 156 -3.23 -11.41 -4.50
CA LEU A 156 -2.27 -12.08 -3.61
C LEU A 156 -2.03 -11.29 -2.32
N GLY A 157 -1.91 -9.97 -2.41
CA GLY A 157 -1.81 -9.07 -1.25
C GLY A 157 -2.97 -9.23 -0.28
N TYR A 158 -4.20 -9.24 -0.80
CA TYR A 158 -5.40 -9.49 -0.01
C TYR A 158 -5.39 -10.88 0.66
N ILE A 159 -5.05 -11.94 -0.10
CA ILE A 159 -4.98 -13.31 0.44
C ILE A 159 -3.96 -13.40 1.57
N ILE A 160 -2.74 -12.88 1.35
CA ILE A 160 -1.67 -12.84 2.35
C ILE A 160 -2.15 -12.11 3.60
N GLY A 161 -2.74 -10.93 3.45
CA GLY A 161 -3.29 -10.15 4.57
C GLY A 161 -4.33 -10.92 5.37
N ALA A 162 -5.25 -11.60 4.69
CA ALA A 162 -6.30 -12.37 5.34
C ALA A 162 -5.76 -13.63 6.06
N LEU A 163 -4.75 -14.29 5.49
CA LEU A 163 -4.06 -15.41 6.16
C LEU A 163 -3.32 -14.94 7.41
N ILE A 164 -2.61 -13.81 7.35
CA ILE A 164 -1.95 -13.21 8.52
C ILE A 164 -3.00 -12.87 9.58
N ALA A 165 -4.14 -12.31 9.19
CA ALA A 165 -5.21 -11.94 10.12
C ALA A 165 -5.81 -13.11 10.89
N ILE A 166 -5.81 -14.32 10.32
CA ILE A 166 -6.32 -15.56 10.94
C ILE A 166 -5.22 -16.29 11.71
N SER A 167 -3.94 -16.06 11.36
CA SER A 167 -2.78 -16.66 12.02
C SER A 167 -2.72 -16.34 13.54
N PRO A 168 -1.96 -17.13 14.33
CA PRO A 168 -1.75 -16.83 15.75
C PRO A 168 -1.20 -15.42 16.00
N LEU A 169 -0.35 -14.93 15.09
CA LEU A 169 0.21 -13.57 15.15
C LEU A 169 -0.90 -12.53 14.99
N GLY A 170 -1.76 -12.66 13.97
CA GLY A 170 -2.87 -11.74 13.73
C GLY A 170 -3.87 -11.72 14.88
N LYS A 171 -4.22 -12.89 15.42
CA LYS A 171 -5.09 -13.01 16.61
C LYS A 171 -4.48 -12.33 17.83
N LYS A 172 -3.17 -12.49 18.06
CA LYS A 172 -2.42 -11.84 19.15
C LYS A 172 -2.36 -10.33 19.00
N VAL A 173 -2.18 -9.81 17.78
CA VAL A 173 -2.23 -8.35 17.55
C VAL A 173 -3.65 -7.82 17.77
N LYS A 174 -4.68 -8.54 17.31
CA LYS A 174 -6.08 -8.15 17.52
C LYS A 174 -6.49 -8.13 18.99
N SER A 175 -5.92 -8.99 19.85
CA SER A 175 -6.21 -8.96 21.28
C SER A 175 -5.63 -7.75 22.02
N TYR A 176 -4.68 -7.04 21.41
CA TYR A 176 -4.16 -5.78 21.94
C TYR A 176 -5.06 -4.58 21.65
N ILE A 177 -6.06 -4.73 20.76
CA ILE A 177 -6.99 -3.66 20.39
C ILE A 177 -8.06 -3.51 21.48
N LYS A 178 -8.20 -2.31 22.05
CA LYS A 178 -9.20 -1.99 23.08
C LYS A 178 -10.04 -0.79 22.70
#